data_AF-A0A0R3RYN7-F1
#
_entry.id   AF-A0A0R3RYN7-F1
#
_cell.length_a   1.000
_cell.length_b   1.000
_cell.length_c   1.000
_cell.angle_alpha   90.00
_cell.angle_beta   90.00
_cell.angle_gamma   90.00
#
_symmetry.space_group_name_H-M   'P 1'
#
loop_
_entity.id
_entity.type
_entity.pdbx_description
1 polymer ?
#
loop_
_entity_poly.entity_id
_entity_poly.type
_entity_poly.pdbx_seq_one_letter_code
_entity_poly.pdbx_strand_id
1 'polypeptide(L)'
;MRKKKGLVVAAYRANMESLFPLCTRKKQEAFPAKLLFASQQLMKSAVNPFTLLRNNIVQFDDESGNIQRFSPIIVGCLPSATQQSNMLTSIVFNLIMHLCAMKRDTMFQYGAVQLITFLSAGNFVLATCAMDPNMQFVSNGSKHKSWLLNKLFTIRPISGYSGFPRDTFSPTFPLPRSLPYEKKFNSIGITNENLYSVIIKPRNEIDIGDLNLLVSSGEEILMKYAFWIIFTAKMTAKTKVAQKLREWFPKANIDLSSVVESHAKVADLKLEDFDKMFSLLHTELNDNFTYVSALRNFYAHFRPAIENAKFAD
;
A
#
# COMPACT_ATOMS: atom_id res chain seq x y z
N MET A 1 22.75 -19.32 -35.35
CA MET A 1 22.64 -17.93 -34.85
C MET A 1 21.32 -17.75 -34.09
N ARG A 2 21.35 -17.66 -32.75
CA ARG A 2 20.17 -17.31 -31.94
C ARG A 2 19.87 -15.81 -32.15
N LYS A 3 18.78 -15.47 -32.84
CA LYS A 3 18.28 -14.09 -32.91
C LYS A 3 18.04 -13.61 -31.48
N LYS A 4 18.80 -12.63 -30.99
CA LYS A 4 18.47 -11.89 -29.77
C LYS A 4 17.09 -11.28 -29.99
N LYS A 5 16.04 -11.87 -29.40
CA LYS A 5 14.72 -11.24 -29.32
C LYS A 5 14.92 -9.97 -28.50
N GLY A 6 14.90 -8.82 -29.17
CA GLY A 6 14.94 -7.53 -28.49
C GLY A 6 13.80 -7.44 -27.48
N LEU A 7 14.05 -6.77 -26.36
CA LEU A 7 12.98 -6.39 -25.43
C LEU A 7 12.01 -5.50 -26.21
N VAL A 8 10.76 -5.94 -26.35
CA VAL A 8 9.70 -5.16 -27.00
C VAL A 8 9.30 -4.06 -26.03
N VAL A 9 9.88 -2.87 -26.18
CA VAL A 9 9.51 -1.68 -25.44
C VAL A 9 8.41 -0.97 -26.22
N ALA A 10 7.20 -0.93 -25.67
CA ALA A 10 6.10 -0.16 -26.21
C ALA A 10 5.74 0.96 -25.22
N ALA A 11 5.70 2.20 -25.70
CA ALA A 11 5.27 3.36 -24.91
C ALA A 11 3.86 3.76 -25.36
N TYR A 12 2.92 3.85 -24.42
CA TYR A 12 1.55 4.27 -24.67
C TYR A 12 1.34 5.69 -24.17
N ARG A 13 0.69 6.52 -24.98
CA ARG A 13 0.07 7.75 -24.48
C ARG A 13 -1.27 7.36 -23.86
N ALA A 14 -1.28 7.18 -22.55
CA ALA A 14 -2.49 6.87 -21.79
C ALA A 14 -2.65 7.87 -20.64
N ASN A 15 -3.89 8.15 -20.24
CA ASN A 15 -4.09 8.88 -19.00
C ASN A 15 -3.66 7.97 -17.85
N MET A 16 -2.53 8.28 -17.21
CA MET A 16 -1.94 7.50 -16.13
C MET A 16 -2.92 7.31 -14.95
N GLU A 17 -3.89 8.21 -14.79
CA GLU A 17 -4.98 8.06 -13.81
C GLU A 17 -5.82 6.80 -14.02
N SER A 18 -6.00 6.36 -15.28
CA SER A 18 -6.76 5.15 -15.60
C SER A 18 -6.06 3.85 -15.18
N LEU A 19 -4.74 3.88 -14.97
CA LEU A 19 -3.98 2.76 -14.40
C LEU A 19 -4.15 2.66 -12.88
N PHE A 20 -4.58 3.75 -12.22
CA PHE A 20 -4.72 3.84 -10.78
C PHE A 20 -6.13 4.29 -10.38
N PRO A 21 -7.18 3.55 -10.77
CA PRO A 21 -8.53 3.92 -10.41
C PRO A 21 -8.68 3.88 -8.89
N LEU A 22 -9.25 4.94 -8.30
CA LEU A 22 -9.72 4.88 -6.93
C LEU A 22 -10.98 4.01 -6.91
N CYS A 23 -10.83 2.75 -6.53
CA CYS A 23 -11.95 1.86 -6.38
C CYS A 23 -12.81 2.33 -5.20
N THR A 24 -14.09 2.56 -5.49
CA THR A 24 -15.11 2.86 -4.48
C THR A 24 -16.22 1.83 -4.62
N ARG A 25 -17.06 1.70 -3.59
CA ARG A 25 -18.25 0.83 -3.64
C ARG A 25 -19.13 1.06 -4.89
N LYS A 26 -19.20 2.31 -5.36
CA LYS A 26 -20.02 2.72 -6.53
C LYS A 26 -19.28 2.62 -7.87
N LYS A 27 -17.95 2.51 -7.86
CA LYS A 27 -17.11 2.61 -9.05
C LYS A 27 -15.94 1.63 -8.97
N GLN A 28 -16.08 0.49 -9.63
CA GLN A 28 -15.04 -0.51 -9.84
C GLN A 28 -14.80 -0.68 -11.34
N GLU A 29 -14.12 0.28 -11.98
CA GLU A 29 -13.78 0.19 -13.41
C GLU A 29 -12.89 -1.04 -13.69
N ALA A 30 -13.10 -1.69 -14.84
CA ALA A 30 -12.24 -2.78 -15.30
C ALA A 30 -10.80 -2.28 -15.49
N PHE A 31 -9.80 -3.11 -15.17
CA PHE A 31 -8.42 -2.69 -15.31
C PHE A 31 -8.06 -2.60 -16.81
N PRO A 32 -7.52 -1.46 -17.29
CA PRO A 32 -7.27 -1.28 -18.72
C PRO A 32 -6.00 -2.02 -19.16
N ALA A 33 -6.06 -3.35 -19.23
CA ALA A 33 -4.92 -4.24 -19.53
C ALA A 33 -4.19 -3.93 -20.85
N LYS A 34 -4.89 -3.34 -21.83
CA LYS A 34 -4.31 -2.87 -23.10
C LYS A 34 -3.22 -1.79 -22.90
N LEU A 35 -3.19 -1.14 -21.75
CA LEU A 35 -2.16 -0.15 -21.41
C LEU A 35 -0.84 -0.77 -20.97
N LEU A 36 -0.84 -2.05 -20.55
CA LEU A 36 0.36 -2.75 -20.09
C LEU A 36 1.02 -3.60 -21.19
N PHE A 37 0.28 -3.99 -22.24
CA PHE A 37 0.76 -4.93 -23.25
C PHE A 37 0.44 -4.48 -24.68
N ALA A 38 1.44 -4.62 -25.56
CA ALA A 38 1.32 -4.39 -26.99
C ALA A 38 0.60 -5.48 -27.77
N SER A 39 0.55 -6.69 -27.22
CA SER A 39 -0.13 -7.81 -27.86
C SER A 39 -0.89 -8.63 -26.83
N GLN A 40 -2.04 -9.15 -27.23
CA GLN A 40 -2.80 -10.10 -26.42
C GLN A 40 -2.03 -11.38 -26.13
N GLN A 41 -1.07 -11.76 -26.99
CA GLN A 41 -0.22 -12.93 -26.77
C GLN A 41 0.70 -12.72 -25.56
N LEU A 42 1.32 -11.53 -25.44
CA LEU A 42 2.15 -11.18 -24.27
C LEU A 42 1.32 -11.14 -22.99
N MET A 43 0.10 -10.59 -23.07
CA MET A 43 -0.85 -10.54 -21.95
C MET A 43 -1.20 -11.95 -21.45
N LYS A 44 -1.48 -12.91 -22.36
CA LYS A 44 -1.77 -14.31 -21.99
C LYS A 44 -0.55 -15.02 -21.38
N SER A 45 0.67 -14.69 -21.82
CA SER A 45 1.90 -15.28 -21.28
C SER A 45 2.39 -14.65 -19.97
N ALA A 46 1.94 -13.44 -19.64
CA ALA A 46 2.36 -12.69 -18.46
C ALA A 46 1.45 -12.90 -17.24
N VAL A 47 0.45 -13.79 -17.34
CA VAL A 47 -0.45 -14.12 -16.23
C VAL A 47 0.36 -14.76 -15.11
N ASN A 48 0.60 -13.99 -14.04
CA ASN A 48 1.24 -14.48 -12.84
C ASN A 48 0.32 -14.13 -11.67
N PRO A 49 -0.37 -15.12 -11.07
CA PRO A 49 -1.14 -14.89 -9.88
C PRO A 49 -0.15 -14.65 -8.75
N PHE A 50 -0.05 -13.42 -8.27
CA PHE A 50 0.60 -13.18 -6.99
C PHE A 50 -0.18 -13.92 -5.90
N THR A 51 0.29 -15.12 -5.59
CA THR A 51 -0.15 -15.88 -4.43
C THR A 51 0.79 -15.53 -3.29
N LEU A 52 0.24 -15.19 -2.13
CA LEU A 52 1.01 -15.11 -0.88
C LEU A 52 1.79 -16.42 -0.72
N LEU A 53 3.12 -16.39 -0.84
CA LEU A 53 3.94 -17.58 -0.69
C LEU A 53 4.16 -17.86 0.80
N ARG A 54 4.03 -19.14 1.18
CA ARG A 54 4.24 -19.65 2.53
C ARG A 54 5.75 -19.73 2.82
N ASN A 55 6.19 -19.25 3.99
CA ASN A 55 7.59 -19.37 4.45
C ASN A 55 8.13 -20.82 4.56
N ASN A 56 7.29 -21.85 4.35
CA ASN A 56 7.66 -23.26 4.49
C ASN A 56 7.73 -24.04 3.17
N ILE A 57 7.69 -23.37 2.02
CA ILE A 57 8.13 -24.02 0.79
C ILE A 57 9.61 -23.69 0.68
N VAL A 58 10.45 -24.68 1.03
CA VAL A 58 11.85 -24.76 0.61
C VAL A 58 11.93 -24.11 -0.76
N GLN A 59 12.73 -23.05 -0.89
CA GLN A 59 13.09 -22.53 -2.21
C GLN A 59 13.68 -23.72 -2.96
N PHE A 60 12.85 -24.42 -3.73
CA PHE A 60 13.34 -25.17 -4.86
C PHE A 60 13.94 -24.05 -5.71
N ASP A 61 15.27 -23.99 -5.70
CA ASP A 61 16.06 -23.39 -6.75
C ASP A 61 15.69 -24.11 -8.05
N ASP A 62 14.48 -23.81 -8.54
CA ASP A 62 14.13 -24.08 -9.90
C ASP A 62 14.82 -22.96 -10.69
N GLU A 63 15.97 -23.31 -11.26
CA GLU A 63 16.71 -22.52 -12.24
C GLU A 63 15.88 -22.23 -13.52
N SER A 64 14.57 -22.54 -13.52
CA SER A 64 13.57 -22.10 -14.50
C SER A 64 13.30 -20.57 -14.44
N GLY A 65 14.36 -19.79 -14.67
CA GLY A 65 14.30 -18.46 -15.27
C GLY A 65 13.27 -17.50 -14.70
N ASN A 66 13.57 -16.90 -13.54
CA ASN A 66 13.01 -15.63 -13.04
C ASN A 66 11.51 -15.44 -13.36
N ILE A 67 10.64 -15.99 -12.50
CA ILE A 67 9.16 -15.98 -12.60
C ILE A 67 8.56 -14.55 -12.74
N GLN A 68 9.39 -13.50 -12.64
CA GLN A 68 9.06 -12.08 -12.86
C GLN A 68 9.49 -11.53 -14.25
N ARG A 69 10.02 -12.36 -15.17
CA ARG A 69 10.63 -11.92 -16.44
C ARG A 69 9.72 -11.11 -17.36
N PHE A 70 8.40 -11.20 -17.16
CA PHE A 70 7.39 -10.48 -17.95
C PHE A 70 6.56 -9.50 -17.12
N SER A 71 6.91 -9.26 -15.85
CA SER A 71 6.19 -8.30 -15.01
C SER A 71 6.38 -6.87 -15.55
N PRO A 72 5.30 -6.12 -15.79
CA PRO A 72 5.39 -4.77 -16.33
C PRO A 72 6.19 -3.81 -15.43
N ILE A 73 7.00 -2.95 -16.07
CA ILE A 73 7.60 -1.79 -15.41
C ILE A 73 6.87 -0.56 -15.95
N ILE A 74 6.18 0.14 -15.05
CA ILE A 74 5.48 1.38 -15.35
C ILE A 74 6.43 2.52 -14.97
N VAL A 75 6.74 3.38 -15.93
CA VAL A 75 7.48 4.63 -15.69
C VAL A 75 6.57 5.79 -16.04
N GLY A 76 6.33 6.67 -15.08
CA GLY A 76 5.47 7.83 -15.31
C GLY A 76 5.41 8.74 -14.09
N CYS A 77 4.79 9.90 -14.24
CA CYS A 77 4.57 10.81 -13.13
C CYS A 77 3.20 11.49 -13.27
N LEU A 78 2.49 11.61 -12.14
CA LEU A 78 1.22 12.30 -12.07
C LEU A 78 1.43 13.77 -11.68
N PRO A 79 0.81 14.74 -12.38
CA PRO A 79 1.18 16.16 -12.32
C PRO A 79 0.88 16.82 -10.96
N SER A 80 -0.18 16.42 -10.28
CA SER A 80 -0.57 17.02 -8.99
C SER A 80 -0.26 16.12 -7.79
N ALA A 81 0.01 16.74 -6.65
CA ALA A 81 0.18 16.02 -5.39
C ALA A 81 -1.05 15.18 -5.01
N THR A 82 -2.26 15.63 -5.34
CA THR A 82 -3.49 14.87 -5.10
C THR A 82 -3.57 13.61 -5.95
N GLN A 83 -3.27 13.70 -7.25
CA GLN A 83 -3.24 12.52 -8.12
C GLN A 83 -2.17 11.51 -7.66
N GLN A 84 -1.00 11.98 -7.26
CA GLN A 84 0.05 11.12 -6.70
C GLN A 84 -0.40 10.40 -5.41
N SER A 85 -1.06 11.11 -4.49
CA SER A 85 -1.61 10.51 -3.26
C SER A 85 -2.70 9.48 -3.55
N ASN A 86 -3.57 9.80 -4.51
CA ASN A 86 -4.62 8.89 -4.98
C ASN A 86 -4.02 7.62 -5.63
N MET A 87 -2.95 7.77 -6.41
CA MET A 87 -2.19 6.64 -6.97
C MET A 87 -1.61 5.77 -5.86
N LEU A 88 -0.94 6.34 -4.86
CA LEU A 88 -0.39 5.57 -3.73
C LEU A 88 -1.50 4.80 -2.97
N THR A 89 -2.66 5.43 -2.79
CA THR A 89 -3.82 4.78 -2.16
C THR A 89 -4.39 3.67 -3.07
N SER A 90 -4.51 3.94 -4.36
CA SER A 90 -5.04 3.00 -5.35
C SER A 90 -4.17 1.74 -5.46
N ILE A 91 -2.85 1.86 -5.49
CA ILE A 91 -1.96 0.68 -5.56
C ILE A 91 -2.08 -0.21 -4.32
N VAL A 92 -2.22 0.39 -3.13
CA VAL A 92 -2.44 -0.35 -1.87
C VAL A 92 -3.75 -1.12 -1.93
N PHE A 93 -4.84 -0.44 -2.32
CA PHE A 93 -6.16 -1.08 -2.36
C PHE A 93 -6.24 -2.14 -3.47
N ASN A 94 -5.67 -1.89 -4.65
CA ASN A 94 -5.62 -2.87 -5.74
C ASN A 94 -4.83 -4.12 -5.36
N LEU A 95 -3.72 -3.96 -4.62
CA LEU A 95 -2.95 -5.11 -4.16
C LEU A 95 -3.74 -5.91 -3.12
N ILE A 96 -4.36 -5.25 -2.14
CA ILE A 96 -5.22 -5.91 -1.15
C ILE A 96 -6.38 -6.65 -1.86
N MET A 97 -7.07 -6.01 -2.81
CA MET A 97 -8.15 -6.67 -3.57
C MET A 97 -7.67 -7.90 -4.36
N HIS A 98 -6.47 -7.82 -4.93
CA HIS A 98 -5.88 -8.91 -5.67
C HIS A 98 -5.52 -10.09 -4.78
N LEU A 99 -4.81 -9.81 -3.67
CA LEU A 99 -4.35 -10.82 -2.72
C LEU A 99 -5.50 -11.46 -1.94
N CYS A 100 -6.57 -10.71 -1.67
CA CYS A 100 -7.77 -11.19 -1.01
C CYS A 100 -8.81 -11.79 -1.98
N ALA A 101 -8.44 -12.07 -3.23
CA ALA A 101 -9.28 -12.62 -4.30
C ALA A 101 -10.62 -11.88 -4.57
N MET A 102 -10.81 -10.66 -4.06
CA MET A 102 -12.02 -9.85 -4.24
C MET A 102 -12.17 -9.36 -5.68
N LYS A 103 -11.04 -9.06 -6.33
CA LYS A 103 -10.99 -8.67 -7.75
C LYS A 103 -9.72 -9.24 -8.38
N ARG A 104 -9.89 -10.17 -9.31
CA ARG A 104 -8.77 -10.77 -10.04
C ARG A 104 -8.26 -9.89 -11.18
N ASP A 105 -9.13 -9.06 -11.76
CA ASP A 105 -8.78 -8.10 -12.80
C ASP A 105 -8.15 -6.83 -12.20
N THR A 106 -6.89 -6.94 -11.79
CA THR A 106 -6.06 -5.83 -11.30
C THR A 106 -4.74 -5.79 -12.08
N MET A 107 -3.92 -4.75 -11.89
CA MET A 107 -2.58 -4.70 -12.46
C MET A 107 -1.68 -5.87 -12.00
N PHE A 108 -1.93 -6.42 -10.81
CA PHE A 108 -1.10 -7.45 -10.19
C PHE A 108 -1.35 -8.86 -10.74
N GLN A 109 -2.40 -9.06 -11.56
CA GLN A 109 -2.60 -10.31 -12.31
C GLN A 109 -1.47 -10.60 -13.32
N TYR A 110 -0.64 -9.59 -13.59
CA TYR A 110 0.51 -9.65 -14.49
C TYR A 110 1.85 -9.77 -13.76
N GLY A 111 1.82 -10.19 -12.49
CA GLY A 111 2.99 -10.32 -11.62
C GLY A 111 3.42 -9.01 -10.98
N ALA A 112 4.70 -8.94 -10.58
CA ALA A 112 5.31 -7.88 -9.77
C ALA A 112 5.48 -6.56 -10.51
N VAL A 113 4.36 -5.90 -10.77
CA VAL A 113 4.35 -4.60 -11.44
C VAL A 113 5.16 -3.60 -10.64
N GLN A 114 6.26 -3.15 -11.23
CA GLN A 114 7.14 -2.15 -10.66
C GLN A 114 6.71 -0.77 -11.17
N LEU A 115 6.57 0.19 -10.26
CA LEU A 115 6.30 1.58 -10.59
C LEU A 115 7.54 2.43 -10.31
N ILE A 116 8.03 3.12 -11.34
CA ILE A 116 9.04 4.18 -11.22
C ILE A 116 8.32 5.50 -11.43
N THR A 117 8.28 6.33 -10.39
CA THR A 117 7.53 7.59 -10.40
C THR A 117 8.28 8.70 -9.68
N PHE A 118 7.83 9.93 -9.90
CA PHE A 118 8.25 11.08 -9.12
C PHE A 118 7.10 11.54 -8.22
N LEU A 119 7.42 11.87 -6.97
CA LEU A 119 6.48 12.30 -5.95
C LEU A 119 6.84 13.71 -5.47
N SER A 120 5.85 14.54 -5.20
CA SER A 120 6.05 15.77 -4.44
C SER A 120 6.63 15.47 -3.06
N ALA A 121 7.29 16.45 -2.44
CA ALA A 121 7.89 16.29 -1.11
C ALA A 121 6.93 15.64 -0.09
N GLY A 122 5.67 16.11 -0.02
CA GLY A 122 4.68 15.55 0.89
C GLY A 122 4.34 14.08 0.63
N ASN A 123 4.21 13.68 -0.64
CA ASN A 123 3.93 12.28 -0.99
C ASN A 123 5.16 11.38 -0.86
N PHE A 124 6.35 11.92 -1.13
CA PHE A 124 7.61 11.23 -0.89
C PHE A 124 7.76 10.89 0.59
N VAL A 125 7.57 11.87 1.47
CA VAL A 125 7.57 11.67 2.92
C VAL A 125 6.51 10.65 3.33
N LEU A 126 5.28 10.75 2.80
CA LEU A 126 4.23 9.78 3.10
C LEU A 126 4.63 8.37 2.66
N ALA A 127 5.42 8.24 1.60
CA ALA A 127 5.94 6.95 1.17
C ALA A 127 7.06 6.44 2.08
N THR A 128 7.97 7.28 2.58
CA THR A 128 9.22 6.80 3.21
C THR A 128 9.30 6.97 4.73
N CYS A 129 8.51 7.86 5.34
CA CYS A 129 8.74 8.32 6.72
C CYS A 129 8.67 7.24 7.80
N ALA A 130 7.97 6.13 7.59
CA ALA A 130 7.95 5.04 8.55
C ALA A 130 9.28 4.29 8.64
N MET A 131 10.04 4.25 7.56
CA MET A 131 11.32 3.53 7.46
C MET A 131 12.52 4.44 7.71
N ASP A 132 12.30 5.74 7.91
CA ASP A 132 13.33 6.75 7.92
C ASP A 132 13.48 7.42 9.30
N PRO A 133 14.61 7.21 10.01
CA PRO A 133 14.82 7.79 11.35
C PRO A 133 14.91 9.32 11.32
N ASN A 134 15.21 9.94 10.18
CA ASN A 134 15.27 11.39 10.07
C ASN A 134 13.88 12.04 10.02
N MET A 135 12.81 11.25 9.82
CA MET A 135 11.44 11.74 9.67
C MET A 135 10.54 11.49 10.88
N GLN A 136 11.11 11.23 12.07
CA GLN A 136 10.32 10.94 13.28
C GLN A 136 9.38 12.06 13.72
N PHE A 137 9.66 13.31 13.29
CA PHE A 137 8.82 14.48 13.56
C PHE A 137 7.49 14.50 12.80
N VAL A 138 7.32 13.61 11.81
CA VAL A 138 6.11 13.50 11.00
C VAL A 138 4.95 12.97 11.85
N SER A 139 3.73 13.41 11.51
CA SER A 139 2.52 13.04 12.24
C SER A 139 2.33 11.51 12.27
N ASN A 140 1.73 11.03 13.37
CA ASN A 140 1.44 9.61 13.55
C ASN A 140 0.61 9.01 12.40
N GLY A 141 -0.36 9.78 11.90
CA GLY A 141 -1.21 9.37 10.79
C GLY A 141 -0.44 9.16 9.49
N SER A 142 0.53 10.02 9.17
CA SER A 142 1.40 9.81 8.00
C SER A 142 2.35 8.63 8.20
N LYS A 143 2.89 8.45 9.40
CA LYS A 143 3.74 7.29 9.74
C LYS A 143 2.98 5.97 9.56
N HIS A 144 1.72 5.86 10.01
CA HIS A 144 0.91 4.65 9.81
C HIS A 144 0.60 4.36 8.34
N LYS A 145 0.29 5.41 7.54
CA LYS A 145 0.09 5.24 6.10
C LYS A 145 1.36 4.77 5.39
N SER A 146 2.49 5.38 5.75
CA SER A 146 3.81 4.95 5.28
C SER A 146 4.10 3.51 5.69
N TRP A 147 3.77 3.12 6.93
CA TRP A 147 3.96 1.76 7.44
C TRP A 147 3.21 0.73 6.62
N LEU A 148 1.90 0.93 6.41
CA LEU A 148 1.08 0.03 5.60
C LEU A 148 1.64 -0.09 4.17
N LEU A 149 2.03 1.04 3.57
CA LEU A 149 2.62 1.05 2.24
C LEU A 149 3.94 0.26 2.20
N ASN A 150 4.83 0.41 3.19
CA ASN A 150 6.11 -0.30 3.26
C ASN A 150 5.99 -1.77 3.69
N LYS A 151 4.87 -2.17 4.30
CA LYS A 151 4.52 -3.59 4.55
C LYS A 151 4.11 -4.31 3.28
N LEU A 152 3.45 -3.60 2.36
CA LEU A 152 2.96 -4.15 1.10
C LEU A 152 3.96 -4.01 -0.05
N PHE A 153 4.78 -2.95 -0.03
CA PHE A 153 5.70 -2.60 -1.10
C PHE A 153 7.12 -2.36 -0.56
N THR A 154 8.11 -2.73 -1.35
CA THR A 154 9.46 -2.16 -1.25
C THR A 154 9.45 -0.80 -1.94
N ILE A 155 9.73 0.25 -1.17
CA ILE A 155 9.88 1.61 -1.67
C ILE A 155 11.34 2.01 -1.57
N ARG A 156 11.93 2.38 -2.70
CA ARG A 156 13.33 2.78 -2.76
C ARG A 156 13.46 4.15 -3.43
N PRO A 157 13.90 5.19 -2.70
CA PRO A 157 14.34 6.43 -3.32
C PRO A 157 15.50 6.16 -4.29
N ILE A 158 15.44 6.68 -5.52
CA ILE A 158 16.50 6.45 -6.52
C ILE A 158 17.70 7.35 -6.23
N SER A 159 17.44 8.59 -5.83
CA SER A 159 18.46 9.62 -5.56
C SER A 159 18.50 10.03 -4.07
N GLY A 160 18.04 9.17 -3.16
CA GLY A 160 17.91 9.53 -1.73
C GLY A 160 17.00 10.74 -1.54
N TYR A 161 17.52 11.79 -0.87
CA TYR A 161 16.83 13.07 -0.71
C TYR A 161 17.18 14.10 -1.80
N SER A 162 17.99 13.74 -2.80
CA SER A 162 18.26 14.62 -3.93
C SER A 162 17.06 14.61 -4.87
N GLY A 163 16.17 15.57 -4.69
CA GLY A 163 15.02 15.79 -5.55
C GLY A 163 15.37 16.56 -6.84
N PHE A 164 14.46 16.52 -7.80
CA PHE A 164 14.53 17.23 -9.07
C PHE A 164 13.67 18.49 -9.00
N PRO A 165 14.23 19.67 -9.30
CA PRO A 165 13.46 20.90 -9.39
C PRO A 165 12.26 20.77 -10.34
N ARG A 166 11.10 21.33 -9.96
CA ARG A 166 9.84 21.20 -10.72
C ARG A 166 9.91 21.73 -12.16
N ASP A 167 10.83 22.65 -12.43
CA ASP A 167 11.11 23.28 -13.73
C ASP A 167 12.02 22.42 -14.63
N THR A 168 12.60 21.34 -14.10
CA THR A 168 13.31 20.32 -14.89
C THR A 168 12.34 19.54 -15.80
N PHE A 169 11.03 19.58 -15.49
CA PHE A 169 9.98 18.91 -16.24
C PHE A 169 9.25 19.87 -17.19
N SER A 170 8.84 19.37 -18.36
CA SER A 170 8.03 20.12 -19.32
C SER A 170 6.71 19.38 -19.59
N PRO A 171 5.54 19.94 -19.22
CA PRO A 171 5.37 21.23 -18.53
C PRO A 171 5.82 21.18 -17.06
N THR A 172 6.06 22.36 -16.47
CA THR A 172 6.43 22.51 -15.05
C THR A 172 5.35 21.94 -14.15
N PHE A 173 5.76 21.21 -13.11
CA PHE A 173 4.82 20.58 -12.18
C PHE A 173 4.18 21.59 -11.21
N PRO A 174 2.84 21.58 -11.07
CA PRO A 174 2.13 22.42 -10.10
C PRO A 174 2.26 21.82 -8.69
N LEU A 175 3.37 22.15 -8.01
CA LEU A 175 3.60 21.73 -6.63
C LEU A 175 2.84 22.61 -5.62
N PRO A 176 2.48 22.06 -4.44
CA PRO A 176 1.82 22.82 -3.37
C PRO A 176 2.66 24.03 -2.93
N ARG A 177 2.01 25.11 -2.49
CA ARG A 177 2.71 26.32 -2.01
C ARG A 177 3.39 26.13 -0.66
N SER A 178 2.92 25.19 0.16
CA SER A 178 3.45 24.95 1.50
C SER A 178 3.45 23.48 1.85
N LEU A 179 4.39 23.11 2.72
CA LEU A 179 4.53 21.76 3.27
C LEU A 179 4.56 21.86 4.81
N PRO A 180 3.73 21.09 5.55
CA PRO A 180 3.88 21.01 7.00
C PRO A 180 5.30 20.60 7.37
N TYR A 181 5.87 21.18 8.43
CA TYR A 181 7.24 20.89 8.87
C TYR A 181 8.36 21.23 7.87
N GLU A 182 8.11 22.12 6.90
CA GLU A 182 9.08 22.51 5.86
C GLU A 182 10.50 22.82 6.39
N LYS A 183 10.62 23.56 7.50
CA LYS A 183 11.95 23.84 8.11
C LYS A 183 12.72 22.56 8.47
N LYS A 184 12.03 21.55 9.02
CA LYS A 184 12.63 20.26 9.40
C LYS A 184 12.93 19.41 8.16
N PHE A 185 12.10 19.49 7.12
CA PHE A 185 12.38 18.84 5.85
C PHE A 185 13.61 19.45 5.14
N ASN A 186 13.70 20.78 5.10
CA ASN A 186 14.84 21.47 4.53
C ASN A 186 16.15 21.11 5.26
N SER A 187 16.14 20.95 6.59
CA SER A 187 17.33 20.52 7.34
C SER A 187 17.82 19.12 7.01
N ILE A 188 16.96 18.27 6.41
CA ILE A 188 17.33 16.93 5.93
C ILE A 188 17.41 16.88 4.39
N GLY A 189 17.43 18.03 3.71
CA GLY A 189 17.60 18.12 2.26
C GLY A 189 16.33 17.89 1.42
N ILE A 190 15.15 17.82 2.05
CA ILE A 190 13.86 17.68 1.35
C ILE A 190 13.21 19.07 1.23
N THR A 191 13.19 19.60 0.02
CA THR A 191 12.54 20.86 -0.34
C THR A 191 11.19 20.63 -1.03
N ASN A 192 10.24 21.55 -0.82
CA ASN A 192 8.90 21.47 -1.39
C ASN A 192 8.85 21.79 -2.91
N GLU A 193 9.90 22.40 -3.46
CA GLU A 193 10.00 22.72 -4.89
C GLU A 193 10.48 21.55 -5.75
N ASN A 194 10.86 20.45 -5.10
CA ASN A 194 11.42 19.28 -5.74
C ASN A 194 10.42 18.12 -5.85
N LEU A 195 10.68 17.30 -6.87
CA LEU A 195 10.07 16.01 -7.13
C LEU A 195 11.09 14.91 -6.82
N TYR A 196 10.68 13.88 -6.09
CA TYR A 196 11.55 12.80 -5.61
C TYR A 196 11.23 11.52 -6.35
N SER A 197 12.25 10.97 -7.00
CA SER A 197 12.10 9.73 -7.74
C SER A 197 12.12 8.52 -6.81
N VAL A 198 11.12 7.65 -6.97
CA VAL A 198 10.96 6.43 -6.17
C VAL A 198 10.66 5.25 -7.06
N ILE A 199 11.15 4.09 -6.64
CA ILE A 199 10.74 2.79 -7.15
C ILE A 199 9.82 2.17 -6.12
N ILE A 200 8.63 1.74 -6.55
CA ILE A 200 7.65 1.03 -5.74
C ILE A 200 7.45 -0.34 -6.37
N LYS A 201 7.70 -1.40 -5.61
CA LYS A 201 7.53 -2.79 -6.06
C LYS A 201 6.79 -3.58 -4.98
N PRO A 202 5.77 -4.39 -5.32
CA PRO A 202 5.13 -5.28 -4.34
C PRO A 202 6.18 -6.16 -3.67
N ARG A 203 6.05 -6.37 -2.36
CA ARG A 203 6.85 -7.40 -1.69
C ARG A 203 6.35 -8.77 -2.08
N ASN A 204 7.28 -9.73 -2.16
CA ASN A 204 6.92 -11.13 -2.37
C ASN A 204 6.32 -11.75 -1.09
N GLU A 205 6.64 -11.18 0.07
CA GLU A 205 6.20 -11.62 1.39
C GLU A 205 5.70 -10.40 2.16
N ILE A 206 4.53 -10.55 2.80
CA ILE A 206 3.96 -9.54 3.69
C ILE A 206 4.08 -10.07 5.10
N ASP A 207 4.90 -9.41 5.91
CA ASP A 207 5.12 -9.79 7.29
C ASP A 207 4.18 -9.04 8.23
N ILE A 208 3.25 -9.78 8.84
CA ILE A 208 2.33 -9.31 9.89
C ILE A 208 2.61 -10.07 11.20
N GLY A 209 3.87 -10.13 11.60
CA GLY A 209 4.29 -10.80 12.84
C GLY A 209 4.05 -12.31 12.76
N ASP A 210 3.53 -12.89 13.86
CA ASP A 210 3.35 -14.34 13.98
C ASP A 210 2.21 -14.89 13.10
N LEU A 211 1.43 -14.02 12.45
CA LEU A 211 0.26 -14.38 11.65
C LEU A 211 0.58 -14.88 10.23
N ASN A 212 1.85 -14.84 9.81
CA ASN A 212 2.27 -15.32 8.48
C ASN A 212 2.10 -16.84 8.29
N LEU A 213 1.68 -17.58 9.32
CA LEU A 213 1.63 -19.05 9.38
C LEU A 213 0.25 -19.67 9.04
N LEU A 214 -0.81 -18.87 8.85
CA LEU A 214 -2.20 -19.36 8.75
C LEU A 214 -2.79 -19.23 7.33
N VAL A 215 -2.68 -20.30 6.54
CA VAL A 215 -2.94 -20.34 5.07
C VAL A 215 -4.42 -20.55 4.69
N SER A 216 -5.36 -20.65 5.64
CA SER A 216 -6.78 -20.83 5.31
C SER A 216 -7.66 -19.57 5.45
N SER A 217 -7.13 -18.45 5.97
CA SER A 217 -7.87 -17.20 6.22
C SER A 217 -7.08 -15.90 5.92
N GLY A 218 -5.95 -16.00 5.21
CA GLY A 218 -5.02 -14.89 4.97
C GLY A 218 -5.66 -13.64 4.34
N GLU A 219 -6.73 -13.81 3.57
CA GLU A 219 -7.48 -12.71 2.95
C GLU A 219 -8.17 -11.82 3.99
N GLU A 220 -8.85 -12.42 4.97
CA GLU A 220 -9.53 -11.67 6.03
C GLU A 220 -8.51 -11.01 6.96
N ILE A 221 -7.41 -11.70 7.27
CA ILE A 221 -6.33 -11.17 8.10
C ILE A 221 -5.72 -9.92 7.47
N LEU A 222 -5.40 -9.94 6.17
CA LEU A 222 -4.82 -8.80 5.49
C LEU A 222 -5.76 -7.58 5.48
N MET A 223 -7.06 -7.79 5.28
CA MET A 223 -8.05 -6.71 5.37
C MET A 223 -8.20 -6.17 6.80
N LYS A 224 -8.27 -7.05 7.81
CA LYS A 224 -8.28 -6.63 9.22
C LYS A 224 -7.04 -5.84 9.58
N TYR A 225 -5.88 -6.25 9.08
CA TYR A 225 -4.61 -5.57 9.32
C TYR A 225 -4.58 -4.18 8.67
N ALA A 226 -4.97 -4.08 7.39
CA ALA A 226 -5.07 -2.80 6.71
C ALA A 226 -6.05 -1.85 7.43
N PHE A 227 -7.20 -2.37 7.86
CA PHE A 227 -8.15 -1.62 8.70
C PHE A 227 -7.48 -1.17 9.99
N TRP A 228 -6.83 -2.09 10.72
CA TRP A 228 -6.19 -1.84 11.99
C TRP A 228 -5.18 -0.69 11.92
N ILE A 229 -4.23 -0.75 10.99
CA ILE A 229 -3.21 0.29 10.81
C ILE A 229 -3.84 1.64 10.46
N ILE A 230 -4.87 1.66 9.59
CA ILE A 230 -5.59 2.91 9.24
C ILE A 230 -6.40 3.44 10.43
N PHE A 231 -6.92 2.55 11.27
CA PHE A 231 -7.79 2.90 12.38
C PHE A 231 -7.00 3.43 13.57
N THR A 232 -5.89 2.78 13.94
CA THR A 232 -5.00 3.22 15.02
C THR A 232 -4.27 4.52 14.67
N ALA A 233 -4.05 4.80 13.38
CA ALA A 233 -3.51 6.08 12.89
C ALA A 233 -4.29 7.32 13.36
N LYS A 234 -5.57 7.15 13.70
CA LYS A 234 -6.46 8.22 14.18
C LYS A 234 -6.26 8.56 15.66
N MET A 235 -5.54 7.71 16.41
CA MET A 235 -5.22 7.99 17.80
C MET A 235 -4.25 9.18 17.91
N THR A 236 -4.43 9.98 18.95
CA THR A 236 -3.54 11.11 19.23
C THR A 236 -2.29 10.65 19.98
N ALA A 237 -1.20 11.41 19.88
CA ALA A 237 0.07 11.13 20.57
C ALA A 237 -0.10 10.92 22.09
N LYS A 238 -1.10 11.55 22.73
CA LYS A 238 -1.34 11.47 24.18
C LYS A 238 -2.27 10.32 24.59
N THR A 239 -2.87 9.62 23.64
CA THR A 239 -3.83 8.55 23.91
C THR A 239 -3.12 7.39 24.63
N LYS A 240 -3.64 6.99 25.80
CA LYS A 240 -3.18 5.78 26.52
C LYS A 240 -3.69 4.54 25.79
N VAL A 241 -2.77 3.75 25.26
CA VAL A 241 -3.13 2.71 24.29
C VAL A 241 -3.85 1.54 24.97
N ALA A 242 -3.32 1.00 26.06
CA ALA A 242 -3.95 -0.10 26.79
C ALA A 242 -5.39 0.21 27.23
N GLN A 243 -5.64 1.43 27.74
CA GLN A 243 -6.99 1.88 28.09
C GLN A 243 -7.89 1.90 26.87
N LYS A 244 -7.42 2.48 25.76
CA LYS A 244 -8.22 2.62 24.55
C LYS A 244 -8.57 1.28 23.92
N LEU A 245 -7.66 0.31 23.98
CA LEU A 245 -7.91 -1.05 23.52
C LEU A 245 -8.99 -1.76 24.35
N ARG A 246 -9.00 -1.59 25.67
CA ARG A 246 -10.08 -2.13 26.52
C ARG A 246 -11.45 -1.53 26.18
N GLU A 247 -11.51 -0.24 25.84
CA GLU A 247 -12.75 0.39 25.36
C GLU A 247 -13.20 -0.16 23.99
N TRP A 248 -12.26 -0.56 23.15
CA TRP A 248 -12.51 -1.10 21.82
C TRP A 248 -12.95 -2.56 21.84
N PHE A 249 -12.45 -3.33 22.81
CA PHE A 249 -12.67 -4.76 22.96
C PHE A 249 -13.18 -5.09 24.38
N PRO A 250 -14.37 -4.61 24.77
CA PRO A 250 -14.86 -4.73 26.15
C PRO A 250 -15.10 -6.17 26.60
N LYS A 251 -15.26 -7.11 25.67
CA LYS A 251 -15.48 -8.54 25.94
C LYS A 251 -14.24 -9.42 25.74
N ALA A 252 -13.14 -8.85 25.26
CA ALA A 252 -11.94 -9.62 25.02
C ALA A 252 -11.23 -9.90 26.35
N ASN A 253 -11.03 -11.19 26.66
CA ASN A 253 -10.21 -11.59 27.79
C ASN A 253 -8.76 -11.77 27.33
N ILE A 254 -8.09 -10.66 27.04
CA ILE A 254 -6.75 -10.64 26.46
C ILE A 254 -5.78 -9.93 27.39
N ASP A 255 -4.64 -10.57 27.64
CA ASP A 255 -3.54 -9.96 28.38
C ASP A 255 -2.76 -8.97 27.52
N LEU A 256 -3.24 -7.72 27.50
CA LEU A 256 -2.58 -6.60 26.82
C LEU A 256 -1.22 -6.24 27.43
N SER A 257 -0.91 -6.67 28.66
CA SER A 257 0.34 -6.29 29.34
C SER A 257 1.57 -6.91 28.68
N SER A 258 1.38 -8.01 27.95
CA SER A 258 2.42 -8.65 27.15
C SER A 258 2.89 -7.82 25.94
N VAL A 259 2.10 -6.82 25.50
CA VAL A 259 2.39 -6.03 24.29
C VAL A 259 2.44 -4.54 24.55
N VAL A 260 1.70 -4.02 25.53
CA VAL A 260 1.62 -2.59 25.83
C VAL A 260 1.57 -2.36 27.33
N GLU A 261 2.50 -1.55 27.83
CA GLU A 261 2.47 -1.12 29.24
C GLU A 261 1.19 -0.33 29.57
N SER A 262 0.70 -0.49 30.79
CA SER A 262 -0.55 0.11 31.28
C SER A 262 -0.69 1.63 31.06
N HIS A 263 0.43 2.34 31.01
CA HIS A 263 0.48 3.80 30.88
C HIS A 263 1.13 4.30 29.58
N ALA A 264 1.53 3.40 28.68
CA ALA A 264 2.13 3.76 27.40
C ALA A 264 1.15 4.58 26.57
N LYS A 265 1.65 5.70 26.04
CA LYS A 265 0.94 6.54 25.09
C LYS A 265 1.37 6.19 23.68
N VAL A 266 0.57 6.57 22.69
CA VAL A 266 0.91 6.39 21.26
C VAL A 266 2.29 6.96 20.91
N ALA A 267 2.69 8.08 21.52
CA ALA A 267 4.00 8.68 21.29
C ALA A 267 5.18 7.82 21.77
N ASP A 268 4.94 6.93 22.72
CA ASP A 268 5.97 6.08 23.33
C ASP A 268 6.17 4.76 22.56
N LEU A 269 5.25 4.46 21.63
CA LEU A 269 5.22 3.21 20.87
C LEU A 269 5.89 3.33 19.51
N LYS A 270 6.51 2.23 19.08
CA LYS A 270 6.98 2.06 17.70
C LYS A 270 5.85 1.50 16.83
N LEU A 271 6.02 1.59 15.50
CA LEU A 271 5.02 1.08 14.57
C LEU A 271 4.88 -0.44 14.66
N GLU A 272 5.98 -1.14 14.94
CA GLU A 272 6.03 -2.58 15.16
C GLU A 272 5.19 -3.03 16.36
N ASP A 273 5.01 -2.18 17.37
CA ASP A 273 4.15 -2.51 18.51
C ASP A 273 2.68 -2.63 18.07
N PHE A 274 2.26 -1.88 17.05
CA PHE A 274 0.92 -2.03 16.46
C PHE A 274 0.74 -3.35 15.71
N ASP A 275 1.81 -3.90 15.13
CA ASP A 275 1.77 -5.22 14.49
C ASP A 275 1.62 -6.34 15.54
N LYS A 276 2.33 -6.22 16.67
CA LYS A 276 2.21 -7.15 17.80
C LYS A 276 0.81 -7.09 18.42
N MET A 277 0.29 -5.87 18.61
CA MET A 277 -1.09 -5.68 19.10
C MET A 277 -2.10 -6.32 18.15
N PHE A 278 -1.91 -6.14 16.84
CA PHE A 278 -2.76 -6.78 15.84
C PHE A 278 -2.69 -8.31 15.93
N SER A 279 -1.48 -8.86 16.03
CA SER A 279 -1.26 -10.31 16.15
C SER A 279 -2.08 -10.92 17.29
N LEU A 280 -2.12 -10.22 18.43
CA LEU A 280 -2.89 -10.62 19.61
C LEU A 280 -4.41 -10.40 19.47
N LEU A 281 -4.84 -9.33 18.79
CA LEU A 281 -6.24 -8.86 18.77
C LEU A 281 -7.03 -9.20 17.51
N HIS A 282 -6.40 -9.76 16.47
CA HIS A 282 -7.05 -9.91 15.16
C HIS A 282 -8.31 -10.78 15.18
N THR A 283 -8.38 -11.78 16.08
CA THR A 283 -9.57 -12.62 16.28
C THR A 283 -10.73 -11.86 16.91
N GLU A 284 -10.44 -10.84 17.71
CA GLU A 284 -11.41 -9.98 18.40
C GLU A 284 -11.96 -8.86 17.53
N LEU A 285 -11.36 -8.62 16.35
CA LEU A 285 -11.95 -7.78 15.31
C LEU A 285 -13.12 -8.51 14.64
N ASN A 286 -14.18 -8.74 15.42
CA ASN A 286 -15.40 -9.45 15.08
C ASN A 286 -16.63 -8.62 15.51
N ASP A 287 -17.81 -9.24 15.59
CA ASP A 287 -19.07 -8.55 15.92
C ASP A 287 -19.11 -7.93 17.32
N ASN A 288 -18.21 -8.32 18.23
CA ASN A 288 -18.09 -7.74 19.57
C ASN A 288 -17.17 -6.50 19.62
N PHE A 289 -16.50 -6.16 18.52
CA PHE A 289 -15.67 -4.96 18.45
C PHE A 289 -16.52 -3.69 18.43
N THR A 290 -16.21 -2.72 19.31
CA THR A 290 -16.99 -1.48 19.48
C THR A 290 -17.19 -0.72 18.15
N TYR A 291 -16.22 -0.78 17.24
CA TYR A 291 -16.28 -0.11 15.94
C TYR A 291 -16.50 -1.08 14.77
N VAL A 292 -17.25 -2.15 14.98
CA VAL A 292 -17.55 -3.13 13.92
C VAL A 292 -18.22 -2.50 12.70
N SER A 293 -19.03 -1.44 12.87
CA SER A 293 -19.61 -0.69 11.73
C SER A 293 -18.53 -0.03 10.87
N ALA A 294 -17.45 0.49 11.47
CA ALA A 294 -16.31 1.05 10.73
C ALA A 294 -15.53 -0.05 10.00
N LEU A 295 -15.34 -1.22 10.62
CA LEU A 295 -14.72 -2.39 9.99
C LEU A 295 -15.54 -2.87 8.78
N ARG A 296 -16.86 -3.02 8.94
CA ARG A 296 -17.79 -3.40 7.86
C ARG A 296 -17.78 -2.37 6.73
N ASN A 297 -17.77 -1.07 7.06
CA ASN A 297 -17.66 -0.01 6.07
C ASN A 297 -16.33 -0.06 5.32
N PHE A 298 -15.22 -0.36 6.00
CA PHE A 298 -13.93 -0.56 5.35
C PHE A 298 -13.98 -1.73 4.35
N TYR A 299 -14.54 -2.88 4.75
CA TYR A 299 -14.71 -4.03 3.85
C TYR A 299 -15.58 -3.71 2.64
N ALA A 300 -16.63 -2.91 2.83
CA ALA A 300 -17.51 -2.48 1.76
C ALA A 300 -16.82 -1.62 0.67
N HIS A 301 -15.60 -1.11 0.91
CA HIS A 301 -14.82 -0.45 -0.15
C HIS A 301 -14.28 -1.44 -1.18
N PHE A 302 -14.01 -2.68 -0.76
CA PHE A 302 -13.44 -3.72 -1.61
C PHE A 302 -14.50 -4.56 -2.32
N ARG A 303 -15.73 -4.59 -1.80
CA ARG A 303 -16.85 -5.29 -2.41
C ARG A 303 -17.62 -4.36 -3.35
N PRO A 304 -17.89 -4.76 -4.61
CA PRO A 304 -18.81 -4.00 -5.46
C PRO A 304 -20.17 -3.89 -4.77
N ALA A 305 -20.88 -2.78 -4.97
CA ALA A 305 -22.31 -2.79 -4.71
C ALA A 305 -22.90 -3.91 -5.55
N ILE A 306 -23.56 -4.88 -4.89
CA ILE A 306 -24.46 -5.78 -5.61
C ILE A 306 -25.44 -4.83 -6.30
N GLU A 307 -25.44 -4.81 -7.64
CA GLU A 307 -26.52 -4.16 -8.38
C GLU A 307 -27.80 -4.77 -7.82
N ASN A 308 -28.55 -3.99 -7.07
CA ASN A 308 -29.78 -4.46 -6.46
C ASN A 308 -30.57 -5.15 -7.56
N ALA A 309 -30.90 -6.42 -7.31
CA ALA A 309 -31.92 -7.13 -8.06
C ALA A 309 -33.05 -6.12 -8.29
N LYS A 310 -33.37 -5.89 -9.56
CA LYS A 310 -34.61 -5.21 -9.92
C LYS A 310 -35.70 -5.96 -9.16
N PHE A 311 -36.25 -5.35 -8.12
CA PHE A 311 -37.57 -5.74 -7.65
C PHE A 311 -38.47 -5.42 -8.83
N ALA A 312 -38.86 -6.46 -9.55
CA ALA A 312 -39.89 -6.34 -10.57
C ALA A 312 -41.16 -5.86 -9.87
N ASP A 313 -41.75 -4.80 -10.40
CA ASP A 313 -43.12 -4.39 -10.10
C ASP A 313 -44.11 -5.51 -10.44
#